data_AF-A0AB36FNG8-F1
#
_entry.id   AF-A0AB36FNG8-F1
#
_cell.length_a   1.000
_cell.length_b   1.000
_cell.length_c   1.000
_cell.angle_alpha   90.00
_cell.angle_beta   90.00
_cell.angle_gamma   90.00
#
_symmetry.space_group_name_H-M   'P 1'
#
loop_
_entity.id
_entity.type
_entity.pdbx_description
1 polymer ?
#
loop_
_entity_poly.entity_id
_entity_poly.type
_entity_poly.pdbx_seq_one_letter_code
_entity_poly.pdbx_strand_id
1 'polypeptide(L)'
;MQIIWGIKIHRQGGIEEALKRRPQLKDNMCTVVLFYDQGLERSQQIFADINTNGVKPSKALSILFDRKNRFNALVIDAIKMANIHDAIDYERAAPAKSSPKVWGVTAVKKAAEVVLGINERSIVEYEENDIDVLTKLFANWLMYIVDHIPGDLAKIVHSQEAELTIAARENCINTHAAFLYVLAHASRIAISDFHEQRLHYLDERGNLALYLARKGIKTIELSSSFPDVPVLDALGEIASLPVSKTDQSWMGRIVNPDGTMNPNVNNVKLGAWFACQHLGLSASDEMTQLNNQVFGELLQ
;
A
#
# COMPACT_ATOMS: atom_id res chain seq x y z
N MET A 1 -24.14 -5.09 26.38
CA MET A 1 -24.84 -4.53 25.20
C MET A 1 -24.21 -3.20 24.88
N GLN A 2 -23.28 -3.15 23.92
CA GLN A 2 -22.70 -1.89 23.47
C GLN A 2 -23.59 -1.36 22.34
N ILE A 3 -24.25 -0.23 22.60
CA ILE A 3 -25.05 0.48 21.60
C ILE A 3 -24.11 1.44 20.87
N ILE A 4 -23.90 1.25 19.58
CA ILE A 4 -23.18 2.21 18.75
C ILE A 4 -24.18 3.27 18.30
N TRP A 5 -24.00 4.49 18.79
CA TRP A 5 -24.78 5.63 18.36
C TRP A 5 -24.36 6.01 16.93
N GLY A 6 -25.24 5.83 15.95
CA GLY A 6 -25.05 6.30 14.58
C GLY A 6 -25.16 7.83 14.41
N ILE A 7 -25.23 8.59 15.51
CA ILE A 7 -25.24 10.05 15.47
C ILE A 7 -23.80 10.54 15.33
N LYS A 8 -23.43 11.07 14.17
CA LYS A 8 -22.16 11.79 13.98
C LYS A 8 -22.01 12.84 15.09
N ILE A 9 -20.81 12.98 15.67
CA ILE A 9 -20.47 14.02 16.68
C ILE A 9 -20.98 15.41 16.28
N HIS A 10 -20.94 15.76 14.98
CA HIS A 10 -21.49 17.02 14.47
C HIS A 10 -23.01 17.16 14.64
N ARG A 11 -23.78 16.07 14.50
CA ARG A 11 -25.22 16.08 14.74
C ARG A 11 -25.53 16.20 16.23
N GLN A 12 -24.75 15.54 17.08
CA GLN A 12 -24.88 15.71 18.53
C GLN A 12 -24.64 17.16 18.93
N GLY A 13 -23.51 17.75 18.52
CA GLY A 13 -23.21 19.16 18.81
C GLY A 13 -24.24 20.12 18.20
N GLY A 14 -24.76 19.83 17.00
CA GLY A 14 -25.83 20.61 16.39
C GLY A 14 -27.14 20.55 17.18
N ILE A 15 -27.52 19.38 17.71
CA ILE A 15 -28.70 19.22 18.57
C ILE A 15 -28.49 19.96 19.90
N GLU A 16 -27.31 19.83 20.52
CA GLU A 16 -26.97 20.54 21.75
C GLU A 16 -27.06 22.06 21.56
N GLU A 17 -26.48 22.60 20.48
CA GLU A 17 -26.58 24.03 20.15
C GLU A 17 -28.01 24.47 19.80
N ALA A 18 -28.77 23.64 19.09
CA ALA A 18 -30.16 23.93 18.78
C ALA A 18 -31.03 23.98 20.05
N LEU A 19 -30.81 23.06 21.00
CA LEU A 19 -31.50 23.04 22.30
C LEU A 19 -31.15 24.24 23.17
N LYS A 20 -29.89 24.69 23.17
CA LYS A 20 -29.49 25.94 23.86
C LYS A 20 -30.23 27.16 23.31
N ARG A 21 -30.37 27.26 21.99
CA ARG A 21 -31.02 28.41 21.33
C ARG A 21 -32.54 28.35 21.36
N ARG A 22 -33.13 27.16 21.32
CA ARG A 22 -34.58 26.93 21.29
C ARG A 22 -34.95 25.73 22.16
N PRO A 23 -35.15 25.93 23.48
CA PRO A 23 -35.47 24.86 24.42
C PRO A 23 -36.75 24.08 24.07
N GLN A 24 -37.69 24.68 23.34
CA GLN A 24 -38.92 23.99 22.88
C GLN A 24 -38.65 22.82 21.93
N LEU A 25 -37.45 22.70 21.35
CA LEU A 25 -37.09 21.56 20.49
C LEU A 25 -36.94 20.24 21.27
N LYS A 26 -36.90 20.27 22.60
CA LYS A 26 -36.79 19.07 23.46
C LYS A 26 -37.96 18.09 23.29
N ASP A 27 -39.12 18.60 22.89
CA ASP A 27 -40.35 17.81 22.73
C ASP A 27 -40.47 17.20 21.32
N ASN A 28 -39.52 17.51 20.43
CA ASN A 28 -39.46 16.93 19.09
C ASN A 28 -38.79 15.55 19.13
N MET A 29 -39.33 14.64 18.31
CA MET A 29 -38.74 13.32 18.13
C MET A 29 -37.64 13.37 17.07
N CYS A 30 -36.55 12.63 17.31
CA CYS A 30 -35.54 12.36 16.29
C CYS A 30 -35.43 10.86 16.05
N THR A 31 -35.21 10.48 14.80
CA THR A 31 -34.98 9.07 14.45
C THR A 31 -33.57 8.69 14.85
N VAL A 32 -33.46 7.65 15.68
CA VAL A 32 -32.19 7.01 16.02
C VAL A 32 -32.18 5.64 15.37
N VAL A 33 -31.06 5.30 14.70
CA VAL A 33 -30.83 3.95 14.20
C VAL A 33 -29.86 3.28 15.17
N LEU A 34 -30.31 2.17 15.76
CA LEU A 34 -29.51 1.34 16.65
C LEU A 34 -29.06 0.12 15.87
N PHE A 35 -27.75 -0.15 15.92
CA PHE A 35 -27.18 -1.39 15.37
C PHE A 35 -26.81 -2.29 16.53
N TYR A 36 -27.14 -3.58 16.40
CA TYR A 36 -26.57 -4.59 17.29
C TYR A 36 -25.08 -4.70 17.03
N ASP A 37 -24.29 -4.72 18.11
CA ASP A 37 -22.88 -5.01 18.00
C ASP A 37 -22.71 -6.48 17.56
N GLN A 38 -22.13 -6.64 16.37
CA GLN A 38 -21.79 -7.94 15.78
C GLN A 38 -20.27 -8.07 15.61
N GLY A 39 -19.51 -7.30 16.40
CA GLY A 39 -18.06 -7.25 16.35
C GLY A 39 -17.51 -6.02 15.61
N LEU A 40 -16.22 -5.77 15.83
CA LEU A 40 -15.50 -4.61 15.32
C LEU A 40 -15.63 -4.46 13.80
N GLU A 41 -15.47 -5.55 13.06
CA GLU A 41 -15.52 -5.55 11.59
C GLU A 41 -16.87 -5.06 11.06
N ARG A 42 -17.98 -5.57 11.64
CA ARG A 42 -19.32 -5.13 11.23
C ARG A 42 -19.53 -3.66 11.54
N SER A 43 -19.07 -3.20 12.70
CA SER A 43 -19.16 -1.80 13.14
C SER A 43 -18.34 -0.86 12.24
N GLN A 44 -17.16 -1.31 11.79
CA GLN A 44 -16.33 -0.58 10.83
C GLN A 44 -17.03 -0.45 9.47
N GLN A 45 -17.61 -1.53 8.93
CA GLN A 45 -18.36 -1.45 7.68
C GLN A 45 -19.62 -0.58 7.80
N ILE A 46 -20.35 -0.66 8.92
CA ILE A 46 -21.50 0.23 9.19
C ILE A 46 -21.04 1.70 9.19
N PHE A 47 -19.89 1.99 9.82
CA PHE A 47 -19.31 3.33 9.78
C PHE A 47 -18.98 3.76 8.34
N ALA A 48 -18.36 2.90 7.54
CA ALA A 48 -18.06 3.21 6.13
C ALA A 48 -19.34 3.51 5.34
N ASP A 49 -20.35 2.64 5.45
CA ASP A 49 -21.64 2.75 4.76
C ASP A 49 -22.41 4.04 5.11
N ILE A 50 -22.44 4.42 6.40
CA ILE A 50 -23.09 5.67 6.86
C ILE A 50 -22.38 6.90 6.28
N ASN A 51 -21.08 6.79 6.04
CA ASN A 51 -20.23 7.90 5.64
C ASN A 51 -20.08 8.06 4.12
N THR A 52 -20.48 7.08 3.31
CA THR A 52 -20.35 7.10 1.83
C THR A 52 -20.92 8.37 1.19
N ASN A 53 -22.10 8.82 1.66
CA ASN A 53 -22.82 9.99 1.11
C ASN A 53 -22.81 11.22 2.05
N GLY A 54 -22.08 11.15 3.17
CA GLY A 54 -21.99 12.23 4.17
C GLY A 54 -20.64 12.93 4.14
N VAL A 55 -20.29 13.62 5.25
CA VAL A 55 -18.91 14.06 5.49
C VAL A 55 -17.97 12.87 5.34
N LYS A 56 -17.05 12.95 4.37
CA LYS A 56 -16.12 11.88 4.04
C LYS A 56 -15.08 11.74 5.17
N PRO A 57 -14.88 10.53 5.74
CA PRO A 57 -13.80 10.27 6.66
C PRO A 57 -12.45 10.41 5.92
N SER A 58 -11.35 10.37 6.67
CA SER A 58 -10.03 10.41 6.04
C SER A 58 -9.90 9.25 5.04
N LYS A 59 -9.15 9.46 3.95
CA LYS A 59 -8.93 8.43 2.93
C LYS A 59 -8.38 7.13 3.55
N ALA A 60 -7.54 7.25 4.58
CA ALA A 60 -6.97 6.13 5.30
C ALA A 60 -8.04 5.31 6.06
N LEU A 61 -8.94 5.98 6.78
CA LEU A 61 -10.06 5.32 7.46
C LEU A 61 -11.05 4.67 6.48
N SER A 62 -11.33 5.33 5.35
CA SER A 62 -12.15 4.72 4.29
C SER A 62 -11.52 3.42 3.77
N ILE A 63 -10.20 3.39 3.58
CA ILE A 63 -9.51 2.18 3.12
C ILE A 63 -9.58 1.07 4.18
N LEU A 64 -9.37 1.40 5.46
CA LEU A 64 -9.40 0.40 6.53
C LEU A 64 -10.80 -0.21 6.74
N PHE A 65 -11.85 0.61 6.65
CA PHE A 65 -13.20 0.21 7.06
C PHE A 65 -14.09 -0.28 5.93
N ASP A 66 -13.89 0.18 4.69
CA ASP A 66 -14.71 -0.24 3.55
C ASP A 66 -14.23 -1.55 2.95
N ARG A 67 -14.65 -2.67 3.56
CA ARG A 67 -14.33 -4.03 3.10
C ARG A 67 -15.14 -4.47 1.89
N LYS A 68 -16.25 -3.81 1.56
CA LYS A 68 -17.00 -4.06 0.32
C LYS A 68 -16.18 -3.71 -0.93
N ASN A 69 -15.25 -2.77 -0.78
CA ASN A 69 -14.26 -2.48 -1.81
C ASN A 69 -13.22 -3.61 -1.83
N ARG A 70 -13.32 -4.47 -2.85
CA ARG A 70 -12.46 -5.65 -3.02
C ARG A 70 -10.96 -5.29 -3.04
N PHE A 71 -10.59 -4.12 -3.55
CA PHE A 71 -9.20 -3.68 -3.59
C PHE A 71 -8.69 -3.19 -2.23
N ASN A 72 -9.54 -2.50 -1.46
CA ASN A 72 -9.19 -2.16 -0.07
C ASN A 72 -9.04 -3.42 0.78
N ALA A 73 -9.95 -4.40 0.63
CA ALA A 73 -9.86 -5.69 1.32
C ALA A 73 -8.54 -6.41 1.01
N LEU A 74 -8.22 -6.55 -0.29
CA LEU A 74 -6.93 -7.12 -0.76
C LEU A 74 -5.73 -6.44 -0.09
N VAL A 75 -5.68 -5.10 -0.07
CA VAL A 75 -4.55 -4.36 0.51
C VAL A 75 -4.44 -4.60 2.01
N ILE A 76 -5.56 -4.55 2.74
CA ILE A 76 -5.58 -4.76 4.19
C ILE A 76 -5.20 -6.20 4.54
N ASP A 77 -5.66 -7.19 3.79
CA ASP A 77 -5.35 -8.59 4.06
C ASP A 77 -3.90 -8.92 3.69
N ALA A 78 -3.36 -8.35 2.61
CA ALA A 78 -1.94 -8.47 2.29
C ALA A 78 -1.03 -7.85 3.38
N ILE A 79 -1.40 -6.70 3.95
CA ILE A 79 -0.67 -6.09 5.08
C ILE A 79 -0.66 -7.00 6.31
N LYS A 80 -1.78 -7.66 6.61
CA LYS A 80 -1.87 -8.63 7.72
C LYS A 80 -1.04 -9.88 7.43
N MET A 81 -1.15 -10.43 6.22
CA MET A 81 -0.39 -11.62 5.80
C MET A 81 1.12 -11.38 5.86
N ALA A 82 1.58 -10.18 5.46
CA ALA A 82 2.97 -9.77 5.55
C ALA A 82 3.42 -9.45 7.00
N ASN A 83 2.50 -9.47 7.96
CA ASN A 83 2.75 -9.14 9.37
C ASN A 83 3.38 -7.75 9.60
N ILE A 84 2.97 -6.75 8.82
CA ILE A 84 3.48 -5.35 8.93
C ILE A 84 2.43 -4.37 9.47
N HIS A 85 1.25 -4.85 9.87
CA HIS A 85 0.10 -4.03 10.24
C HIS A 85 0.40 -3.00 11.34
N ASP A 86 1.29 -3.30 12.28
CA ASP A 86 1.70 -2.38 13.34
C ASP A 86 2.63 -1.26 12.86
N ALA A 87 3.27 -1.40 11.70
CA ALA A 87 4.06 -0.34 11.08
C ALA A 87 3.23 0.59 10.18
N ILE A 88 1.93 0.32 9.99
CA ILE A 88 1.06 1.10 9.10
C ILE A 88 0.20 2.10 9.88
N ASP A 89 0.16 3.35 9.40
CA ASP A 89 -0.77 4.40 9.85
C ASP A 89 -2.08 4.31 9.05
N TYR A 90 -3.17 3.96 9.74
CA TYR A 90 -4.50 3.83 9.16
C TYR A 90 -5.39 5.07 9.37
N GLU A 91 -4.89 6.09 10.07
CA GLU A 91 -5.64 7.31 10.33
C GLU A 91 -5.24 8.42 9.37
N ARG A 92 -3.95 8.49 9.04
CA ARG A 92 -3.33 9.55 8.25
C ARG A 92 -2.81 9.03 6.92
N ALA A 93 -2.76 9.91 5.92
CA ALA A 93 -2.18 9.59 4.62
C ALA A 93 -0.65 9.38 4.69
N ALA A 94 0.01 10.06 5.63
CA ALA A 94 1.42 9.91 5.94
C ALA A 94 1.59 9.94 7.47
N PRO A 95 2.48 9.09 8.03
CA PRO A 95 2.79 9.12 9.46
C PRO A 95 3.29 10.49 9.91
N ALA A 96 2.96 10.88 11.14
CA ALA A 96 3.53 12.07 11.76
C ALA A 96 5.05 11.91 11.95
N LYS A 97 5.78 13.04 12.06
CA LYS A 97 7.23 13.03 12.27
C LYS A 97 7.65 12.18 13.48
N SER A 98 6.89 12.23 14.58
CA SER A 98 7.12 11.49 15.82
C SER A 98 6.44 10.11 15.87
N SER A 99 5.80 9.67 14.78
CA SER A 99 5.05 8.42 14.76
C SER A 99 5.99 7.21 14.66
N PRO A 100 5.71 6.12 15.39
CA PRO A 100 6.39 4.84 15.19
C PRO A 100 5.95 4.12 13.89
N LYS A 101 4.95 4.65 13.17
CA LYS A 101 4.47 4.04 11.91
C LYS A 101 5.41 4.38 10.76
N VAL A 102 5.79 3.39 9.96
CA VAL A 102 6.68 3.54 8.80
C VAL A 102 5.95 4.16 7.61
N TRP A 103 4.83 3.57 7.20
CA TRP A 103 4.05 4.04 6.04
C TRP A 103 2.59 4.29 6.40
N GLY A 104 1.91 5.13 5.62
CA GLY A 104 0.46 5.26 5.68
C GLY A 104 -0.22 4.22 4.80
N VAL A 105 -1.41 3.75 5.18
CA VAL A 105 -2.18 2.76 4.38
C VAL A 105 -2.46 3.25 2.96
N THR A 106 -2.58 4.57 2.76
CA THR A 106 -2.75 5.16 1.42
C THR A 106 -1.53 4.99 0.54
N ALA A 107 -0.32 4.97 1.12
CA ALA A 107 0.91 4.72 0.39
C ALA A 107 1.04 3.24 0.02
N VAL A 108 0.76 2.34 0.96
CA VAL A 108 0.76 0.90 0.68
C VAL A 108 -0.26 0.55 -0.39
N LYS A 109 -1.47 1.12 -0.33
CA LYS A 109 -2.49 0.95 -1.38
C LYS A 109 -2.00 1.42 -2.75
N LYS A 110 -1.39 2.60 -2.84
CA LYS A 110 -0.86 3.11 -4.11
C LYS A 110 0.29 2.24 -4.65
N ALA A 111 1.12 1.69 -3.77
CA ALA A 111 2.13 0.71 -4.16
C ALA A 111 1.48 -0.58 -4.71
N ALA A 112 0.41 -1.07 -4.08
CA ALA A 112 -0.37 -2.20 -4.58
C ALA A 112 -0.94 -1.94 -5.98
N GLU A 113 -1.46 -0.73 -6.23
CA GLU A 113 -2.00 -0.37 -7.56
C GLU A 113 -0.93 -0.50 -8.65
N VAL A 114 0.30 -0.10 -8.34
CA VAL A 114 1.43 -0.14 -9.27
C VAL A 114 1.97 -1.57 -9.44
N VAL A 115 2.28 -2.28 -8.35
CA VAL A 115 2.85 -3.63 -8.39
C VAL A 115 1.90 -4.58 -9.11
N LEU A 116 0.62 -4.56 -8.74
CA LEU A 116 -0.37 -5.50 -9.27
C LEU A 116 -0.90 -5.08 -10.65
N GLY A 117 -0.75 -3.80 -11.02
CA GLY A 117 -1.29 -3.25 -12.27
C GLY A 117 -2.81 -3.21 -12.32
N ILE A 118 -3.46 -3.14 -11.15
CA ILE A 118 -4.93 -3.09 -11.01
C ILE A 118 -5.32 -1.99 -10.02
N ASN A 119 -6.58 -1.56 -10.05
CA ASN A 119 -7.10 -0.56 -9.12
C ASN A 119 -8.53 -0.91 -8.70
N GLU A 120 -9.15 -0.05 -7.90
CA GLU A 120 -10.54 -0.22 -7.42
C GLU A 120 -11.57 -0.43 -8.54
N ARG A 121 -11.31 0.10 -9.74
CA ARG A 121 -12.23 -0.04 -10.88
C ARG A 121 -12.02 -1.35 -11.62
N SER A 122 -10.78 -1.77 -11.84
CA SER A 122 -10.48 -2.97 -12.61
C SER A 122 -10.62 -4.26 -11.78
N ILE A 123 -10.50 -4.20 -10.44
CA ILE A 123 -10.59 -5.41 -9.61
C ILE A 123 -11.97 -6.10 -9.68
N VAL A 124 -13.01 -5.39 -10.09
CA VAL A 124 -14.36 -5.97 -10.23
C VAL A 124 -14.42 -7.05 -11.32
N GLU A 125 -13.46 -7.05 -12.24
CA GLU A 125 -13.35 -8.00 -13.35
C GLU A 125 -12.66 -9.32 -12.94
N TYR A 126 -12.10 -9.38 -11.73
CA TYR A 126 -11.33 -10.53 -11.24
C TYR A 126 -12.19 -11.47 -10.39
N GLU A 127 -11.96 -12.78 -10.49
CA GLU A 127 -12.63 -13.76 -9.64
C GLU A 127 -11.99 -13.80 -8.24
N GLU A 128 -12.69 -14.37 -7.25
CA GLU A 128 -12.19 -14.46 -5.87
C GLU A 128 -10.85 -15.19 -5.78
N ASN A 129 -10.67 -16.27 -6.55
CA ASN A 129 -9.40 -17.00 -6.60
C ASN A 129 -8.26 -16.14 -7.16
N ASP A 130 -8.52 -15.31 -8.17
CA ASP A 130 -7.50 -14.40 -8.71
C ASP A 130 -7.11 -13.32 -7.69
N ILE A 131 -8.10 -12.80 -6.96
CA ILE A 131 -7.88 -11.81 -5.90
C ILE A 131 -7.06 -12.41 -4.78
N ASP A 132 -7.28 -13.67 -4.40
CA ASP A 132 -6.47 -14.37 -3.40
C ASP A 132 -5.01 -14.47 -3.84
N VAL A 133 -4.75 -14.90 -5.09
CA VAL A 133 -3.39 -14.96 -5.66
C VAL A 133 -2.75 -13.57 -5.71
N LEU A 134 -3.48 -12.53 -6.10
CA LEU A 134 -3.01 -11.14 -6.12
C LEU A 134 -2.72 -10.61 -4.70
N THR A 135 -3.51 -11.01 -3.71
CA THR A 135 -3.32 -10.66 -2.30
C THR A 135 -2.03 -11.28 -1.79
N LYS A 136 -1.81 -12.57 -2.05
CA LYS A 136 -0.58 -13.28 -1.70
C LYS A 136 0.63 -12.74 -2.44
N LEU A 137 0.50 -12.35 -3.70
CA LEU A 137 1.59 -11.75 -4.47
C LEU A 137 2.03 -10.43 -3.81
N PHE A 138 1.06 -9.60 -3.44
CA PHE A 138 1.37 -8.33 -2.79
C PHE A 138 1.91 -8.52 -1.36
N ALA A 139 1.40 -9.51 -0.61
CA ALA A 139 1.94 -9.88 0.70
C ALA A 139 3.39 -10.37 0.60
N ASN A 140 3.67 -11.28 -0.34
CA ASN A 140 5.02 -11.78 -0.64
C ASN A 140 5.97 -10.63 -1.02
N TRP A 141 5.48 -9.66 -1.80
CA TRP A 141 6.23 -8.45 -2.13
C TRP A 141 6.53 -7.59 -0.91
N LEU A 142 5.55 -7.34 -0.05
CA LEU A 142 5.75 -6.59 1.20
C LEU A 142 6.76 -7.27 2.13
N MET A 143 6.71 -8.61 2.25
CA MET A 143 7.69 -9.37 3.04
C MET A 143 9.09 -9.23 2.43
N TYR A 144 9.22 -9.48 1.12
CA TYR A 144 10.50 -9.40 0.43
C TYR A 144 11.16 -8.03 0.59
N ILE A 145 10.42 -6.93 0.40
CA ILE A 145 10.98 -5.59 0.58
C ILE A 145 11.40 -5.33 2.03
N VAL A 146 10.63 -5.78 3.02
CA VAL A 146 10.94 -5.56 4.44
C VAL A 146 12.20 -6.32 4.84
N ASP A 147 12.34 -7.54 4.32
CA ASP A 147 13.45 -8.44 4.66
C ASP A 147 14.77 -8.08 3.96
N HIS A 148 14.71 -7.51 2.75
CA HIS A 148 15.90 -7.35 1.90
C HIS A 148 16.34 -5.90 1.67
N ILE A 149 15.50 -4.90 1.93
CA ILE A 149 15.92 -3.49 1.80
C ILE A 149 16.92 -3.14 2.91
N PRO A 150 18.02 -2.45 2.58
CA PRO A 150 19.02 -2.09 3.58
C PRO A 150 18.53 -0.99 4.53
N GLY A 151 19.31 -0.73 5.59
CA GLY A 151 18.98 0.25 6.62
C GLY A 151 17.99 -0.27 7.66
N ASP A 152 18.14 -1.55 8.04
CA ASP A 152 17.43 -2.22 9.13
C ASP A 152 15.90 -2.11 9.06
N LEU A 153 15.32 -2.13 7.85
CA LEU A 153 13.89 -1.92 7.65
C LEU A 153 13.05 -2.96 8.41
N ALA A 154 13.40 -4.25 8.36
CA ALA A 154 12.76 -5.30 9.15
C ALA A 154 12.73 -4.97 10.65
N LYS A 155 13.86 -4.51 11.20
CA LYS A 155 13.93 -4.12 12.61
C LYS A 155 13.01 -2.93 12.91
N ILE A 156 13.00 -1.91 12.04
CA ILE A 156 12.14 -0.73 12.21
C ILE A 156 10.65 -1.10 12.15
N VAL A 157 10.26 -1.95 11.20
CA VAL A 157 8.88 -2.39 11.00
C VAL A 157 8.37 -3.21 12.19
N HIS A 158 9.21 -4.08 12.76
CA HIS A 158 8.78 -5.01 13.81
C HIS A 158 9.03 -4.54 15.24
N SER A 159 9.89 -3.54 15.48
CA SER A 159 10.20 -3.07 16.84
C SER A 159 9.11 -2.19 17.45
N GLN A 160 8.36 -1.45 16.63
CA GLN A 160 7.42 -0.39 17.06
C GLN A 160 8.09 0.72 17.90
N GLU A 161 9.42 0.81 17.87
CA GLU A 161 10.18 1.82 18.60
C GLU A 161 10.12 3.16 17.86
N ALA A 162 9.48 4.15 18.47
CA ALA A 162 9.32 5.47 17.88
C ALA A 162 10.69 6.12 17.60
N GLU A 163 11.64 6.04 18.53
CA GLU A 163 12.98 6.65 18.39
C GLU A 163 13.73 6.09 17.18
N LEU A 164 13.76 4.77 17.03
CA LEU A 164 14.40 4.10 15.89
C LEU A 164 13.76 4.53 14.56
N THR A 165 12.42 4.56 14.52
CA THR A 165 11.67 4.95 13.32
C THR A 165 11.88 6.42 12.98
N ILE A 166 11.95 7.31 13.98
CA ILE A 166 12.20 8.74 13.79
C ILE A 166 13.61 8.95 13.22
N ALA A 167 14.63 8.33 13.82
CA ALA A 167 16.00 8.43 13.35
C ALA A 167 16.16 7.91 11.91
N ALA A 168 15.53 6.77 11.59
CA ALA A 168 15.50 6.25 10.22
C ALA A 168 14.75 7.20 9.27
N ARG A 169 13.63 7.78 9.68
CA ARG A 169 12.87 8.73 8.86
C ARG A 169 13.65 10.01 8.55
N GLU A 170 14.52 10.45 9.45
CA GLU A 170 15.36 11.63 9.23
C GLU A 170 16.46 11.35 8.21
N ASN A 171 17.11 10.18 8.29
CA ASN A 171 18.34 9.88 7.56
C ASN A 171 18.16 9.00 6.33
N CYS A 172 17.11 8.18 6.29
CA CYS A 172 16.89 7.16 5.26
C CYS A 172 15.62 7.44 4.45
N ILE A 173 15.62 6.99 3.20
CA ILE A 173 14.48 7.06 2.27
C ILE A 173 13.53 5.85 2.41
N ASN A 174 14.03 4.72 2.95
CA ASN A 174 13.32 3.44 3.01
C ASN A 174 12.04 3.48 3.86
N THR A 175 11.93 4.42 4.81
CA THR A 175 10.71 4.64 5.59
C THR A 175 9.71 5.58 4.93
N HIS A 176 9.94 6.05 3.70
CA HIS A 176 9.10 7.06 3.05
C HIS A 176 8.30 6.47 1.89
N ALA A 177 7.09 6.99 1.71
CA ALA A 177 6.21 6.57 0.62
C ALA A 177 6.83 6.74 -0.77
N ALA A 178 7.66 7.77 -0.98
CA ALA A 178 8.32 8.02 -2.25
C ALA A 178 9.21 6.84 -2.69
N PHE A 179 9.97 6.25 -1.77
CA PHE A 179 10.81 5.09 -2.05
C PHE A 179 9.98 3.82 -2.23
N LEU A 180 8.92 3.64 -1.43
CA LEU A 180 7.98 2.53 -1.63
C LEU A 180 7.37 2.54 -3.05
N TYR A 181 7.06 3.72 -3.59
CA TYR A 181 6.56 3.85 -4.96
C TYR A 181 7.64 3.55 -6.01
N VAL A 182 8.89 3.97 -5.78
CA VAL A 182 10.03 3.64 -6.65
C VAL A 182 10.17 2.13 -6.78
N LEU A 183 10.16 1.42 -5.66
CA LEU A 183 10.25 -0.03 -5.65
C LEU A 183 9.04 -0.69 -6.30
N ALA A 184 7.83 -0.19 -6.06
CA ALA A 184 6.63 -0.70 -6.70
C ALA A 184 6.74 -0.67 -8.23
N HIS A 185 7.28 0.41 -8.80
CA HIS A 185 7.50 0.54 -10.24
C HIS A 185 8.57 -0.41 -10.77
N ALA A 186 9.72 -0.53 -10.09
CA ALA A 186 10.76 -1.48 -10.49
C ALA A 186 10.27 -2.93 -10.41
N SER A 187 9.52 -3.25 -9.34
CA SER A 187 8.94 -4.57 -9.13
C SER A 187 7.95 -4.93 -10.22
N ARG A 188 7.09 -4.00 -10.63
CA ARG A 188 6.13 -4.22 -11.72
C ARG A 188 6.82 -4.68 -13.01
N ILE A 189 8.01 -4.17 -13.30
CA ILE A 189 8.82 -4.60 -14.45
C ILE A 189 9.36 -6.01 -14.20
N ALA A 190 9.95 -6.27 -13.02
CA ALA A 190 10.52 -7.58 -12.68
C ALA A 190 9.49 -8.73 -12.69
N ILE A 191 8.21 -8.45 -12.40
CA ILE A 191 7.15 -9.46 -12.35
C ILE A 191 6.20 -9.43 -13.56
N SER A 192 6.55 -8.74 -14.65
CA SER A 192 5.70 -8.65 -15.85
C SER A 192 5.37 -10.02 -16.43
N ASP A 193 6.37 -10.88 -16.54
CA ASP A 193 6.23 -12.23 -17.10
C ASP A 193 5.29 -13.09 -16.24
N PHE A 194 5.36 -12.96 -14.92
CA PHE A 194 4.41 -13.61 -14.02
C PHE A 194 2.98 -13.12 -14.26
N HIS A 195 2.79 -11.82 -14.43
CA HIS A 195 1.46 -11.27 -14.73
C HIS A 195 0.90 -11.80 -16.05
N GLU A 196 1.71 -11.85 -17.10
CA GLU A 196 1.29 -12.40 -18.40
C GLU A 196 0.94 -13.88 -18.29
N GLN A 197 1.80 -14.68 -17.68
CA GLN A 197 1.58 -16.12 -17.53
C GLN A 197 0.38 -16.44 -16.64
N ARG A 198 0.19 -15.71 -15.53
CA ARG A 198 -0.95 -15.92 -14.63
C ARG A 198 -2.29 -15.77 -15.35
N LEU A 199 -2.43 -14.78 -16.23
CA LEU A 199 -3.68 -14.56 -16.97
C LEU A 199 -4.08 -15.73 -17.88
N HIS A 200 -3.12 -16.56 -18.29
CA HIS A 200 -3.35 -17.65 -19.22
C HIS A 200 -3.38 -19.03 -18.57
N TYR A 201 -2.80 -19.17 -17.38
CA TYR A 201 -2.32 -20.48 -16.92
C TYR A 201 -2.63 -20.78 -15.45
N LEU A 202 -3.72 -20.27 -14.87
CA LEU A 202 -4.21 -20.76 -13.57
C LEU A 202 -4.99 -22.08 -13.76
N ASP A 203 -4.80 -23.04 -12.85
CA ASP A 203 -5.67 -24.23 -12.80
C ASP A 203 -7.03 -23.93 -12.15
N GLU A 204 -7.94 -24.89 -12.19
CA GLU A 204 -9.29 -24.80 -11.59
C GLU A 204 -9.26 -24.51 -10.07
N ARG A 205 -8.08 -24.58 -9.43
CA ARG A 205 -7.84 -24.33 -8.02
C ARG A 205 -6.97 -23.08 -7.79
N GLY A 206 -6.68 -22.30 -8.83
CA GLY A 206 -5.88 -21.07 -8.74
C GLY A 206 -4.36 -21.26 -8.63
N ASN A 207 -3.82 -22.44 -8.95
CA ASN A 207 -2.37 -22.69 -8.83
C ASN A 207 -1.65 -22.48 -10.17
N LEU A 208 -0.74 -21.51 -10.22
CA LEU A 208 0.04 -21.22 -11.43
C LEU A 208 1.10 -22.29 -11.73
N ALA A 209 1.96 -22.66 -10.77
CA ALA A 209 3.05 -23.58 -11.11
C ALA A 209 2.59 -25.01 -11.36
N LEU A 210 1.55 -25.49 -10.66
CA LEU A 210 1.00 -26.82 -10.93
C LEU A 210 0.47 -26.88 -12.37
N TYR A 211 -0.12 -25.79 -12.85
CA TYR A 211 -0.57 -25.66 -14.23
C TYR A 211 0.61 -25.55 -15.21
N LEU A 212 1.57 -24.65 -14.97
CA LEU A 212 2.75 -24.47 -15.84
C LEU A 212 3.55 -25.78 -15.97
N ALA A 213 3.75 -26.50 -14.87
CA ALA A 213 4.39 -27.80 -14.85
C ALA A 213 3.62 -28.85 -15.67
N ARG A 214 2.28 -28.90 -15.58
CA ARG A 214 1.43 -29.77 -16.42
C ARG A 214 1.53 -29.45 -17.91
N LYS A 215 1.84 -28.21 -18.27
CA LYS A 215 1.96 -27.75 -19.67
C LYS A 215 3.40 -27.78 -20.20
N GLY A 216 4.39 -28.16 -19.38
CA GLY A 216 5.79 -28.23 -19.80
C GLY A 216 6.42 -26.87 -20.12
N ILE A 217 5.88 -25.78 -19.57
CA ILE A 217 6.40 -24.42 -19.76
C ILE A 217 7.54 -24.19 -18.75
N LYS A 218 8.62 -23.50 -19.15
CA LYS A 218 9.72 -23.12 -18.24
C LYS A 218 9.14 -22.50 -16.96
N THR A 219 9.47 -23.10 -15.83
CA THR A 219 8.83 -22.82 -14.54
C THR A 219 9.36 -21.54 -13.93
N ILE A 220 8.44 -20.63 -13.61
CA ILE A 220 8.66 -19.57 -12.61
C ILE A 220 8.91 -20.26 -11.27
N GLU A 221 9.99 -19.90 -10.57
CA GLU A 221 10.22 -20.36 -9.20
C GLU A 221 9.19 -19.73 -8.26
N LEU A 222 8.66 -20.51 -7.32
CA LEU A 222 7.59 -20.07 -6.43
C LEU A 222 8.05 -19.83 -5.00
N SER A 223 7.36 -18.90 -4.33
CA SER A 223 7.57 -18.62 -2.91
C SER A 223 7.22 -19.82 -2.04
N SER A 224 8.07 -20.13 -1.07
CA SER A 224 7.80 -21.16 -0.06
C SER A 224 6.69 -20.74 0.91
N SER A 225 6.57 -19.45 1.18
CA SER A 225 5.50 -18.85 2.00
C SER A 225 4.15 -18.84 1.26
N PHE A 226 4.18 -18.72 -0.07
CA PHE A 226 3.01 -18.62 -0.93
C PHE A 226 3.21 -19.43 -2.23
N PRO A 227 2.84 -20.71 -2.26
CA PRO A 227 3.14 -21.63 -3.37
C PRO A 227 2.44 -21.35 -4.71
N ASP A 228 1.71 -20.26 -4.82
CA ASP A 228 0.96 -19.81 -6.00
C ASP A 228 1.51 -18.50 -6.58
N VAL A 229 2.55 -17.92 -5.99
CA VAL A 229 3.17 -16.65 -6.41
C VAL A 229 4.68 -16.82 -6.57
N PRO A 230 5.36 -15.96 -7.36
CA PRO A 230 6.75 -16.16 -7.72
C PRO A 230 7.68 -15.84 -6.55
N VAL A 231 8.87 -16.44 -6.53
CA VAL A 231 10.01 -15.86 -5.80
C VAL A 231 10.33 -14.50 -6.42
N LEU A 232 10.67 -13.53 -5.58
CA LEU A 232 10.95 -12.17 -6.02
C LEU A 232 12.44 -11.90 -6.25
N ASP A 233 13.26 -12.93 -6.40
CA ASP A 233 14.69 -12.82 -6.71
C ASP A 233 14.95 -12.10 -8.04
N ALA A 234 13.96 -12.03 -8.92
CA ALA A 234 13.97 -11.18 -10.11
C ALA A 234 14.13 -9.68 -9.80
N LEU A 235 13.87 -9.25 -8.56
CA LEU A 235 14.22 -7.91 -8.08
C LEU A 235 15.72 -7.71 -7.88
N GLY A 236 16.56 -8.71 -8.16
CA GLY A 236 18.02 -8.60 -8.14
C GLY A 236 18.57 -8.35 -6.74
N GLU A 237 19.72 -7.68 -6.66
CA GLU A 237 20.35 -7.31 -5.40
C GLU A 237 19.66 -6.09 -4.75
N ILE A 238 18.38 -6.18 -4.39
CA ILE A 238 17.69 -5.06 -3.71
C ILE A 238 18.41 -4.59 -2.43
N ALA A 239 19.19 -5.49 -1.82
CA ALA A 239 20.05 -5.23 -0.68
C ALA A 239 21.21 -4.24 -0.95
N SER A 240 21.59 -4.03 -2.22
CA SER A 240 22.67 -3.09 -2.59
C SER A 240 22.17 -1.66 -2.85
N LEU A 241 20.85 -1.45 -2.95
CA LEU A 241 20.30 -0.10 -3.17
C LEU A 241 20.64 0.85 -2.02
N PRO A 242 21.24 2.03 -2.29
CA PRO A 242 21.51 2.99 -1.25
C PRO A 242 20.21 3.53 -0.67
N VAL A 243 20.12 3.62 0.66
CA VAL A 243 18.92 4.13 1.34
C VAL A 243 19.16 5.44 2.09
N SER A 244 20.37 5.99 2.08
CA SER A 244 20.64 7.29 2.69
C SER A 244 20.00 8.42 1.90
N LYS A 245 19.40 9.39 2.59
CA LYS A 245 18.91 10.63 1.95
C LYS A 245 20.03 11.51 1.41
N THR A 246 21.26 11.36 1.91
CA THR A 246 22.40 12.16 1.46
C THR A 246 23.07 11.57 0.21
N ASP A 247 22.62 10.40 -0.23
CA ASP A 247 23.14 9.77 -1.44
C ASP A 247 22.72 10.58 -2.67
N GLN A 248 23.71 10.93 -3.50
CA GLN A 248 23.50 11.78 -4.67
C GLN A 248 22.61 11.12 -5.72
N SER A 249 22.54 9.79 -5.76
CA SER A 249 21.67 9.07 -6.68
C SER A 249 20.18 9.40 -6.48
N TRP A 250 19.77 9.83 -5.28
CA TRP A 250 18.39 10.19 -4.98
C TRP A 250 18.08 11.69 -5.09
N MET A 251 19.11 12.54 -5.14
CA MET A 251 18.97 13.99 -5.18
C MET A 251 18.37 14.44 -6.52
N GLY A 252 17.33 15.28 -6.45
CA GLY A 252 16.56 15.69 -7.63
C GLY A 252 15.63 14.60 -8.19
N ARG A 253 15.77 13.36 -7.72
CA ARG A 253 14.79 12.28 -7.91
C ARG A 253 13.78 12.37 -6.77
N ILE A 254 13.84 11.47 -5.79
CA ILE A 254 12.89 11.43 -4.67
C ILE A 254 13.32 12.22 -3.45
N VAL A 255 14.51 12.85 -3.46
CA VAL A 255 15.00 13.73 -2.39
C VAL A 255 15.25 15.13 -2.96
N ASN A 256 14.67 16.14 -2.33
CA ASN A 256 14.88 17.55 -2.67
C ASN A 256 16.22 18.06 -2.12
N PRO A 257 16.76 19.19 -2.63
CA PRO A 257 17.97 19.81 -2.12
C PRO A 257 17.97 20.12 -0.60
N ASP A 258 16.79 20.34 -0.02
CA ASP A 258 16.60 20.59 1.42
C ASP A 258 16.47 19.30 2.26
N GLY A 259 16.63 18.12 1.65
CA GLY A 259 16.51 16.80 2.30
C GLY A 259 15.07 16.33 2.50
N THR A 260 14.06 17.09 2.05
CA THR A 260 12.67 16.64 2.07
C THR A 260 12.38 15.64 0.95
N MET A 261 11.42 14.73 1.18
CA MET A 261 11.05 13.75 0.17
C MET A 261 10.15 14.36 -0.90
N ASN A 262 10.33 13.91 -2.14
CA ASN A 262 9.54 14.31 -3.29
C ASN A 262 8.79 13.11 -3.90
N PRO A 263 7.54 12.84 -3.49
CA PRO A 263 6.74 11.72 -3.99
C PRO A 263 6.00 12.04 -5.30
N ASN A 264 6.40 13.10 -6.03
CA ASN A 264 5.79 13.45 -7.32
C ASN A 264 5.95 12.29 -8.32
N VAL A 265 4.96 12.08 -9.18
CA VAL A 265 4.93 10.97 -10.15
C VAL A 265 6.18 10.94 -11.02
N ASN A 266 6.64 12.09 -11.53
CA ASN A 266 7.83 12.15 -12.38
C ASN A 266 9.11 11.86 -11.59
N ASN A 267 9.22 12.41 -10.37
CA ASN A 267 10.35 12.16 -9.47
C ASN A 267 10.44 10.69 -9.05
N VAL A 268 9.30 10.05 -8.81
CA VAL A 268 9.20 8.61 -8.55
C VAL A 268 9.63 7.81 -9.77
N LYS A 269 9.22 8.19 -10.99
CA LYS A 269 9.69 7.55 -12.25
C LYS A 269 11.20 7.67 -12.43
N LEU A 270 11.77 8.84 -12.13
CA LEU A 270 13.22 9.05 -12.15
C LEU A 270 13.93 8.14 -11.12
N GLY A 271 13.40 8.01 -9.91
CA GLY A 271 13.91 7.09 -8.90
C GLY A 271 13.77 5.62 -9.32
N ALA A 272 12.64 5.25 -9.93
CA ALA A 272 12.39 3.91 -10.45
C ALA A 272 13.34 3.56 -11.59
N TRP A 273 13.66 4.51 -12.48
CA TRP A 273 14.69 4.32 -13.50
C TRP A 273 16.04 3.96 -12.87
N PHE A 274 16.49 4.75 -11.89
CA PHE A 274 17.75 4.49 -11.19
C PHE A 274 17.75 3.13 -10.50
N ALA A 275 16.67 2.80 -9.80
CA ALA A 275 16.52 1.49 -9.17
C ALA A 275 16.59 0.36 -10.22
N CYS A 276 15.91 0.49 -11.36
CA CYS A 276 15.97 -0.52 -12.43
C CYS A 276 17.40 -0.72 -12.94
N GLN A 277 18.15 0.35 -13.19
CA GLN A 277 19.55 0.23 -13.62
C GLN A 277 20.40 -0.52 -12.58
N HIS A 278 20.21 -0.20 -11.30
CA HIS A 278 20.94 -0.84 -10.22
C HIS A 278 20.60 -2.33 -10.06
N LEU A 279 19.33 -2.69 -10.31
CA LEU A 279 18.83 -4.06 -10.20
C LEU A 279 19.03 -4.88 -11.50
N GLY A 280 19.62 -4.31 -12.54
CA GLY A 280 19.78 -4.98 -13.84
C GLY A 280 18.48 -5.15 -14.63
N LEU A 281 17.46 -4.35 -14.32
CA LEU A 281 16.15 -4.36 -14.99
C LEU A 281 16.10 -3.35 -16.14
N SER A 282 15.40 -3.71 -17.21
CA SER A 282 15.13 -2.78 -18.33
C SER A 282 14.03 -1.80 -17.97
N ALA A 283 14.40 -0.56 -17.62
CA ALA A 283 13.44 0.51 -17.36
C ALA A 283 12.56 0.80 -18.60
N SER A 284 11.30 1.17 -18.37
CA SER A 284 10.36 1.52 -19.45
C SER A 284 10.85 2.71 -20.29
N ASP A 285 10.42 2.79 -21.55
CA ASP A 285 10.73 3.91 -22.45
C ASP A 285 10.38 5.27 -21.84
N GLU A 286 9.22 5.36 -21.17
CA GLU A 286 8.78 6.59 -20.51
C GLU A 286 9.74 7.03 -19.41
N MET A 287 10.19 6.10 -18.56
CA MET A 287 11.18 6.38 -17.51
C MET A 287 12.52 6.81 -18.09
N THR A 288 12.96 6.14 -19.16
CA THR A 288 14.23 6.43 -19.84
C THR A 288 14.20 7.80 -20.51
N GLN A 289 13.13 8.13 -21.24
CA GLN A 289 12.96 9.45 -21.86
C GLN A 289 12.95 10.57 -20.81
N LEU A 290 12.21 10.38 -19.71
CA LEU A 290 12.15 11.35 -18.62
C LEU A 290 13.52 11.52 -17.95
N ASN A 291 14.26 10.43 -17.74
CA ASN A 291 15.60 10.49 -17.17
C ASN A 291 16.57 11.27 -18.06
N ASN A 292 16.57 10.96 -19.36
CA ASN A 292 17.41 11.64 -20.34
C ASN A 292 17.09 13.15 -20.41
N GLN A 293 15.83 13.53 -20.28
CA GLN A 293 15.41 14.93 -20.28
C GLN A 293 15.91 15.70 -19.04
N VAL A 294 15.95 15.06 -17.86
CA VAL A 294 16.25 15.74 -16.59
C VAL A 294 17.74 15.68 -16.24
N PHE A 295 18.38 14.52 -16.41
CA PHE A 295 19.77 14.28 -16.00
C PHE A 295 20.74 14.11 -17.16
N GLY A 296 20.26 13.85 -18.38
CA GLY A 296 21.13 13.63 -19.55
C GLY A 296 22.01 12.39 -19.47
N GLU A 297 21.71 11.45 -18.57
CA GLU A 297 22.43 10.19 -18.41
C GLU A 297 22.11 9.26 -19.60
N LEU A 298 23.09 9.03 -20.48
CA LEU A 298 22.97 8.06 -21.58
C LEU A 298 23.08 6.63 -21.02
N LEU A 299 22.26 5.72 -21.55
CA LEU A 299 22.38 4.27 -21.34
C LEU A 299 23.85 3.84 -21.53
N GLN A 300 24.45 3.25 -20.49
CA GLN A 300 25.72 2.52 -20.63
C GLN A 300 25.45 1.13 -21.18
#